data_AF-A0A7C3LP42-F1
#
_entry.id   AF-A0A7C3LP42-F1
#
_cell.length_a   1.000
_cell.length_b   1.000
_cell.length_c   1.000
_cell.angle_alpha   90.00
_cell.angle_beta   90.00
_cell.angle_gamma   90.00
#
_symmetry.space_group_name_H-M   'P 1'
#
loop_
_entity.id
_entity.type
_entity.pdbx_description
1 polymer ?
#
loop_
_entity_poly.entity_id
_entity_poly.type
_entity_poly.pdbx_seq_one_letter_code
_entity_poly.pdbx_strand_id
1 'polypeptide(L)'
;MPLLDWAGKHLALPIPATFKLDSILYPAGRGYPKGRPEGRLILGDNLPVMAALLPEYEGRIDLIYADPPFFTNRKFTARIGKGEDSRKPSKWKLAEGYHDAWLDLDSYLQFLYERLSLMHRLLAPTGTLYLHLDWHAD
;
A
#
# COMPACT_ATOMS: atom_id res chain seq x y z
N MET A 1 23.21 -10.37 18.40
CA MET A 1 21.91 -9.98 17.81
C MET A 1 21.41 -11.15 16.98
N PRO A 2 20.16 -11.61 17.15
CA PRO A 2 19.58 -12.56 16.22
C PRO A 2 19.49 -11.95 14.82
N LEU A 3 19.67 -12.79 13.80
CA LEU A 3 19.53 -12.42 12.39
C LEU A 3 18.32 -13.18 11.83
N LEU A 4 17.46 -12.48 11.10
CA LEU A 4 16.40 -13.09 10.30
C LEU A 4 16.88 -13.17 8.86
N ASP A 5 16.94 -14.38 8.32
CA ASP A 5 17.40 -14.66 6.95
C ASP A 5 16.38 -15.51 6.20
N TRP A 6 16.36 -15.40 4.87
CA TRP A 6 15.46 -16.16 3.99
C TRP A 6 16.09 -16.29 2.60
N ALA A 7 15.66 -17.29 1.82
CA ALA A 7 16.22 -17.52 0.49
C ALA A 7 15.96 -16.32 -0.43
N GLY A 8 17.03 -15.80 -1.04
CA GLY A 8 16.91 -14.69 -1.97
C GLY A 8 16.69 -13.33 -1.32
N LYS A 9 16.98 -13.16 -0.02
CA LYS A 9 16.96 -11.86 0.65
C LYS A 9 17.86 -10.83 -0.04
N HIS A 10 17.27 -9.82 -0.65
CA HIS A 10 18.00 -8.71 -1.27
C HIS A 10 17.15 -7.43 -1.33
N LEU A 11 17.79 -6.29 -1.54
CA LEU A 11 17.09 -5.06 -1.91
C LEU A 11 17.36 -4.76 -3.37
N ALA A 12 16.37 -4.97 -4.22
CA ALA A 12 16.39 -4.45 -5.58
C ALA A 12 16.18 -2.93 -5.53
N LEU A 13 16.84 -2.19 -6.44
CA LEU A 13 16.47 -0.81 -6.68
C LEU A 13 15.16 -0.80 -7.48
N PRO A 14 14.05 -0.34 -6.91
CA PRO A 14 12.77 -0.32 -7.60
C PRO A 14 12.82 0.67 -8.76
N ILE A 15 12.23 0.30 -9.89
CA ILE A 15 12.04 1.21 -11.02
C ILE A 15 10.91 2.19 -10.65
N PRO A 16 11.15 3.50 -10.60
CA PRO A 16 10.11 4.48 -10.27
C PRO A 16 8.94 4.44 -11.26
N ALA A 17 7.72 4.55 -10.75
CA ALA A 17 6.54 4.77 -11.58
C ALA A 17 6.53 6.18 -12.21
N THR A 18 5.80 6.33 -13.31
CA THR A 18 5.45 7.64 -13.88
C THR A 18 4.03 8.02 -13.47
N PHE A 19 3.82 9.25 -13.02
CA PHE A 19 2.49 9.74 -12.66
C PHE A 19 1.78 10.41 -13.83
N LYS A 20 0.51 10.06 -14.02
CA LYS A 20 -0.44 10.75 -14.89
C LYS A 20 -1.58 11.30 -14.02
N LEU A 21 -1.82 12.60 -14.11
CA LEU A 21 -2.97 13.21 -13.44
C LEU A 21 -4.26 12.71 -14.10
N ASP A 22 -5.09 12.03 -13.32
CA ASP A 22 -6.42 11.58 -13.75
C ASP A 22 -7.48 12.66 -13.49
N SER A 23 -7.60 13.09 -12.23
CA SER A 23 -8.65 14.01 -11.81
C SER A 23 -8.21 14.88 -10.63
N ILE A 24 -8.84 16.05 -10.51
CA ILE A 24 -8.74 16.96 -9.36
C ILE A 24 -10.11 17.00 -8.69
N LEU A 25 -10.18 16.57 -7.44
CA LEU A 25 -11.42 16.48 -6.69
C LEU A 25 -11.47 17.55 -5.60
N TYR A 26 -12.63 18.20 -5.47
CA TYR A 26 -12.95 19.15 -4.39
C TYR A 26 -14.11 18.61 -3.55
N PRO A 27 -13.84 17.75 -2.55
CA PRO A 27 -14.90 17.21 -1.70
C PRO A 27 -15.71 18.33 -1.05
N ALA A 28 -17.03 18.28 -1.21
CA ALA A 28 -17.97 19.31 -0.75
C ALA A 28 -17.66 20.74 -1.27
N GLY A 29 -16.95 20.87 -2.40
CA GLY A 29 -16.63 22.16 -3.03
C GLY A 29 -15.57 23.01 -2.31
N ARG A 30 -14.94 22.50 -1.24
CA ARG A 30 -13.90 23.26 -0.51
C ARG A 30 -12.73 23.58 -1.43
N GLY A 31 -12.36 24.86 -1.49
CA GLY A 31 -11.24 25.34 -2.31
C GLY A 31 -11.54 25.49 -3.80
N TYR A 32 -12.75 25.19 -4.29
CA TYR A 32 -13.05 25.39 -5.71
C TYR A 32 -13.09 26.89 -6.09
N PRO A 33 -12.61 27.31 -7.28
CA PRO A 33 -11.78 26.56 -8.24
C PRO A 33 -10.27 26.82 -8.05
N LYS A 34 -9.86 27.58 -7.02
CA LYS A 34 -8.50 28.16 -6.92
C LYS A 34 -7.59 27.49 -5.88
N GLY A 35 -8.17 26.78 -4.92
CA GLY A 35 -7.46 26.06 -3.88
C GLY A 35 -6.73 24.85 -4.46
N ARG A 36 -5.58 24.52 -3.88
CA ARG A 36 -4.88 23.27 -4.22
C ARG A 36 -5.41 22.15 -3.33
N PRO A 37 -5.67 20.95 -3.88
CA PRO A 37 -5.96 19.78 -3.05
C PRO A 37 -4.79 19.51 -2.10
N GLU A 38 -5.11 19.23 -0.83
CA GLU A 38 -4.11 18.96 0.22
C GLU A 38 -3.61 17.50 0.20
N GLY A 39 -4.35 16.60 -0.45
CA GLY A 39 -4.05 15.16 -0.50
C GLY A 39 -3.96 14.62 -1.93
N ARG A 40 -3.26 13.48 -2.06
CA ARG A 40 -3.15 12.72 -3.32
C ARG A 40 -3.65 11.30 -3.10
N LEU A 41 -4.44 10.80 -4.05
CA LEU A 41 -4.76 9.38 -4.19
C LEU A 41 -4.03 8.87 -5.42
N ILE A 42 -3.20 7.84 -5.24
CA ILE A 42 -2.36 7.29 -6.31
C ILE A 42 -2.80 5.86 -6.55
N LEU A 43 -3.16 5.54 -7.80
CA LEU A 43 -3.48 4.18 -8.22
C LEU A 43 -2.25 3.53 -8.86
N GLY A 44 -1.79 2.42 -8.30
CA GLY A 44 -0.66 1.64 -8.80
C GLY A 44 -0.10 0.69 -7.76
N ASP A 45 0.90 -0.12 -8.14
CA ASP A 45 1.69 -0.87 -7.16
C ASP A 45 2.47 0.11 -6.27
N ASN A 46 2.40 -0.08 -4.96
CA ASN A 46 2.98 0.83 -3.99
C ASN A 46 4.51 0.87 -4.07
N LEU A 47 5.19 -0.20 -4.50
CA LEU A 47 6.65 -0.25 -4.54
C LEU A 47 7.24 0.76 -5.56
N PRO A 48 6.86 0.74 -6.85
CA PRO A 48 7.32 1.73 -7.82
C PRO A 48 6.75 3.14 -7.55
N VAL A 49 5.57 3.25 -6.93
CA VAL A 49 5.01 4.54 -6.49
C VAL A 49 5.88 5.15 -5.40
N MET A 50 6.21 4.42 -4.34
CA MET A 50 7.09 4.90 -3.27
C MET A 50 8.46 5.29 -3.81
N ALA A 51 9.01 4.51 -4.76
CA ALA A 51 10.25 4.85 -5.43
C ALA A 51 10.18 6.20 -6.17
N ALA A 52 9.06 6.48 -6.85
CA ALA A 52 8.83 7.75 -7.53
C ALA A 52 8.59 8.94 -6.57
N LEU A 53 8.24 8.68 -5.31
CA LEU A 53 8.08 9.70 -4.28
C LEU A 53 9.38 10.11 -3.61
N LEU A 54 10.44 9.27 -3.68
CA LEU A 54 11.73 9.56 -3.03
C LEU A 54 12.30 10.95 -3.36
N PRO A 55 12.33 11.43 -4.62
CA PRO A 55 12.90 12.75 -4.93
C PRO A 55 12.20 13.92 -4.21
N GLU A 56 10.93 13.75 -3.86
CA GLU A 56 10.12 14.79 -3.21
C GLU A 56 10.02 14.59 -1.68
N TYR A 57 9.98 13.33 -1.20
CA TYR A 57 9.62 12.99 0.18
C TYR A 57 10.66 12.20 0.99
N GLU A 58 11.82 11.85 0.42
CA GLU A 58 12.85 11.16 1.21
C GLU A 58 13.22 11.97 2.47
N GLY A 59 13.08 11.34 3.64
CA GLY A 59 13.32 12.00 4.93
C GLY A 59 12.25 13.01 5.37
N ARG A 60 11.02 12.97 4.84
CA ARG A 60 10.02 14.05 5.07
C ARG A 60 8.63 13.59 5.54
N ILE A 61 8.34 12.29 5.54
CA ILE A 61 7.04 11.80 5.99
C ILE A 61 7.03 11.61 7.50
N ASP A 62 6.14 12.33 8.21
CA ASP A 62 6.04 12.23 9.67
C ASP A 62 5.37 10.91 10.13
N LEU A 63 4.46 10.38 9.33
CA LEU A 63 3.65 9.21 9.69
C LEU A 63 3.37 8.34 8.47
N ILE A 64 3.68 7.05 8.60
CA ILE A 64 3.21 6.01 7.68
C ILE A 64 2.34 5.04 8.48
N TYR A 65 1.14 4.76 7.97
CA TYR A 65 0.31 3.65 8.41
C TYR A 65 0.21 2.64 7.28
N ALA A 66 0.50 1.37 7.56
CA ALA A 66 0.43 0.29 6.60
C ALA A 66 -0.30 -0.92 7.18
N ASP A 67 -1.20 -1.48 6.39
CA ASP A 67 -1.99 -2.67 6.68
C ASP A 67 -1.77 -3.67 5.53
N PRO A 68 -0.61 -4.34 5.48
CA PRO A 68 -0.26 -5.26 4.39
C PRO A 68 -1.11 -6.54 4.46
N PRO A 69 -1.08 -7.37 3.41
CA PRO A 69 -1.63 -8.73 3.48
C PRO A 69 -1.04 -9.51 4.67
N PHE A 70 -1.83 -10.36 5.33
CA PHE A 70 -1.44 -11.05 6.57
C PHE A 70 -0.91 -12.47 6.36
N PHE A 71 -0.54 -12.83 5.13
CA PHE A 71 -0.09 -14.19 4.79
C PHE A 71 -1.18 -15.25 4.99
N THR A 72 -2.45 -14.90 4.72
CA THR A 72 -3.59 -15.82 4.93
C THR A 72 -3.73 -16.91 3.85
N ASN A 73 -2.92 -16.84 2.80
CA ASN A 73 -2.96 -17.67 1.61
C ASN A 73 -4.32 -17.67 0.88
N ARG A 74 -4.96 -16.48 0.82
CA ARG A 74 -6.30 -16.27 0.25
C ARG A 74 -6.31 -15.18 -0.81
N LYS A 75 -7.32 -15.26 -1.69
CA LYS A 75 -7.65 -14.17 -2.63
C LYS A 75 -8.88 -13.43 -2.11
N PHE A 76 -8.78 -12.12 -1.99
CA PHE A 76 -9.87 -11.29 -1.53
C PHE A 76 -10.56 -10.58 -2.69
N THR A 77 -11.89 -10.51 -2.64
CA THR A 77 -12.71 -9.76 -3.61
C THR A 77 -13.22 -8.47 -2.99
N ALA A 78 -13.22 -7.39 -3.74
CA ALA A 78 -13.79 -6.11 -3.34
C ALA A 78 -15.26 -6.00 -3.80
N ARG A 79 -16.14 -5.47 -2.95
CA ARG A 79 -17.52 -5.13 -3.35
C ARG A 79 -17.52 -3.78 -4.07
N ILE A 80 -18.08 -3.76 -5.28
CA ILE A 80 -18.10 -2.56 -6.14
C ILE A 80 -19.52 -2.03 -6.43
N GLY A 81 -20.56 -2.76 -6.02
CA GLY A 81 -21.94 -2.31 -6.18
C GLY A 81 -22.35 -1.24 -5.16
N LYS A 82 -23.18 -0.28 -5.59
CA LYS A 82 -23.83 0.70 -4.69
C LYS A 82 -25.23 0.22 -4.30
N GLY A 83 -25.58 0.35 -3.02
CA GLY A 83 -26.93 0.08 -2.51
C GLY A 83 -27.29 -1.41 -2.40
N GLU A 84 -26.31 -2.30 -2.35
CA GLU A 84 -26.55 -3.75 -2.24
C GLU A 84 -26.97 -4.14 -0.81
N ASP A 85 -27.98 -5.01 -0.69
CA ASP A 85 -28.43 -5.53 0.61
C ASP A 85 -27.33 -6.42 1.22
N SER A 86 -26.83 -6.01 2.39
CA SER A 86 -25.77 -6.74 3.11
C SER A 86 -26.19 -8.15 3.53
N ARG A 87 -27.49 -8.46 3.53
CA ARG A 87 -28.02 -9.80 3.84
C ARG A 87 -28.08 -10.73 2.63
N LYS A 88 -27.72 -10.28 1.42
CA LYS A 88 -27.81 -11.05 0.17
C LYS A 88 -26.47 -11.12 -0.58
N PRO A 89 -25.45 -11.79 0.00
CA PRO A 89 -24.09 -11.84 -0.55
C PRO A 89 -23.98 -12.38 -1.97
N SER A 90 -24.85 -13.33 -2.34
CA SER A 90 -24.88 -13.92 -3.69
C SER A 90 -25.25 -12.95 -4.81
N LYS A 91 -25.75 -11.75 -4.48
CA LYS A 91 -26.12 -10.71 -5.45
C LYS A 91 -25.08 -9.60 -5.57
N TRP A 92 -23.99 -9.68 -4.81
CA TRP A 92 -23.00 -8.62 -4.81
C TRP A 92 -22.21 -8.58 -6.12
N LYS A 93 -22.01 -7.37 -6.64
CA LYS A 93 -21.02 -7.13 -7.68
C LYS A 93 -19.65 -7.10 -7.03
N LEU A 94 -18.84 -8.08 -7.40
CA LEU A 94 -17.48 -8.25 -6.90
C LEU A 94 -16.48 -7.87 -8.00
N ALA A 95 -15.39 -7.23 -7.60
CA ALA A 95 -14.16 -7.10 -8.37
C ALA A 95 -13.04 -7.87 -7.64
N GLU A 96 -11.95 -8.14 -8.35
CA GLU A 96 -10.72 -8.58 -7.68
C GLU A 96 -10.26 -7.49 -6.70
N GLY A 97 -9.98 -7.91 -5.47
CA GLY A 97 -9.43 -7.05 -4.42
C GLY A 97 -7.91 -7.14 -4.43
N TYR A 98 -7.34 -7.60 -3.31
CA TYR A 98 -5.90 -7.83 -3.18
C TYR A 98 -5.59 -9.33 -3.11
N HIS A 99 -4.37 -9.67 -3.52
CA HIS A 99 -3.82 -11.00 -3.47
C HIS A 99 -3.00 -11.15 -2.18
N ASP A 100 -3.41 -12.10 -1.33
CA ASP A 100 -2.67 -12.54 -0.14
C ASP A 100 -2.34 -14.03 -0.28
N ALA A 101 -1.94 -14.44 -1.49
CA ALA A 101 -1.58 -15.79 -1.84
C ALA A 101 -0.12 -15.79 -2.30
N TRP A 102 0.73 -16.50 -1.57
CA TRP A 102 2.18 -16.45 -1.69
C TRP A 102 2.70 -17.84 -2.03
N LEU A 103 3.90 -17.91 -2.62
CA LEU A 103 4.53 -19.20 -2.90
C LEU A 103 4.96 -19.88 -1.59
N ASP A 104 5.60 -19.09 -0.74
CA ASP A 104 6.17 -19.47 0.55
C ASP A 104 6.38 -18.23 1.43
N LEU A 105 6.78 -18.45 2.69
CA LEU A 105 7.08 -17.38 3.64
C LEU A 105 8.19 -16.46 3.15
N ASP A 106 9.21 -17.01 2.47
CA ASP A 106 10.35 -16.24 1.96
C ASP A 106 9.89 -15.19 0.92
N SER A 107 8.96 -15.54 0.04
CA SER A 107 8.37 -14.62 -0.94
C SER A 107 7.56 -13.50 -0.30
N TYR A 108 6.85 -13.79 0.80
CA TYR A 108 6.12 -12.78 1.57
C TYR A 108 7.05 -11.85 2.34
N LEU A 109 8.08 -12.42 2.99
CA LEU A 109 9.11 -11.65 3.68
C LEU A 109 9.86 -10.74 2.71
N GLN A 110 10.20 -11.23 1.52
CA GLN A 110 10.81 -10.41 0.48
C GLN A 110 9.89 -9.26 0.04
N PHE A 111 8.60 -9.53 -0.20
CA PHE A 111 7.62 -8.50 -0.56
C PHE A 111 7.51 -7.39 0.48
N LEU A 112 7.46 -7.75 1.77
CA LEU A 112 7.43 -6.79 2.87
C LEU A 112 8.76 -6.03 2.98
N TYR A 113 9.88 -6.74 2.88
CA TYR A 113 11.21 -6.17 3.08
C TYR A 113 11.51 -5.01 2.11
N GLU A 114 11.18 -5.17 0.83
CA GLU A 114 11.36 -4.12 -0.18
C GLU A 114 10.52 -2.88 0.13
N ARG A 115 9.27 -3.09 0.57
CA ARG A 115 8.31 -2.01 0.87
C ARG A 115 8.69 -1.26 2.14
N LEU A 116 8.97 -1.99 3.22
CA LEU A 116 9.39 -1.43 4.50
C LEU A 116 10.70 -0.65 4.36
N SER A 117 11.61 -1.10 3.51
CA SER A 117 12.86 -0.38 3.23
C SER A 117 12.62 0.97 2.57
N LEU A 118 11.68 1.07 1.63
CA LEU A 118 11.29 2.36 1.05
C LEU A 118 10.50 3.23 2.01
N MET A 119 9.58 2.66 2.78
CA MET A 119 8.84 3.39 3.81
C MET A 119 9.81 4.03 4.82
N HIS A 120 10.82 3.29 5.27
CA HIS A 120 11.86 3.81 6.15
C HIS A 120 12.63 4.99 5.53
N ARG A 121 12.98 4.93 4.24
CA ARG A 121 13.65 6.04 3.55
C ARG A 121 12.76 7.28 3.43
N LEU A 122 11.46 7.08 3.22
CA LEU A 122 10.50 8.19 3.10
C LEU A 122 10.22 8.86 4.45
N LEU A 123 10.32 8.13 5.56
CA LEU A 123 10.11 8.69 6.89
C LEU A 123 11.12 9.77 7.24
N ALA A 124 10.63 10.84 7.88
CA ALA A 124 11.47 11.79 8.57
C ALA A 124 12.31 11.11 9.67
N PRO A 125 13.43 11.71 10.12
CA PRO A 125 14.23 11.14 11.22
C PRO A 125 13.43 10.91 12.51
N THR A 126 12.36 11.66 12.72
CA THR A 126 11.41 11.53 13.85
C THR A 126 10.09 10.89 13.45
N GLY A 127 9.98 10.41 12.22
CA GLY A 127 8.76 9.83 11.68
C GLY A 127 8.43 8.48 12.29
N THR A 128 7.16 8.10 12.28
CA THR A 128 6.69 6.83 12.85
C THR A 128 6.03 5.95 11.79
N LEU A 129 6.33 4.65 11.82
CA LEU A 129 5.62 3.62 11.06
C LEU A 129 4.72 2.82 12.00
N TYR A 130 3.43 2.77 11.68
CA TYR A 130 2.48 1.83 12.27
C TYR A 130 2.19 0.74 11.24
N LEU A 131 2.60 -0.48 11.55
CA LEU A 131 2.36 -1.66 10.72
C LEU A 131 1.35 -2.57 11.43
N HIS A 132 0.19 -2.77 10.82
CA HIS A 132 -0.82 -3.70 11.36
C HIS A 132 -0.50 -5.12 10.89
N LEU A 133 -0.45 -6.07 11.81
CA LEU A 133 -0.16 -7.48 11.53
C LEU A 133 -1.10 -8.36 12.36
N ASP A 134 -1.40 -9.55 11.83
CA ASP A 134 -2.14 -10.60 12.52
C ASP A 134 -1.21 -11.74 12.96
N TRP A 135 -1.59 -12.46 14.01
CA TRP A 135 -0.86 -13.61 14.55
C TRP A 135 -1.17 -14.91 13.81
N HIS A 136 -2.18 -14.93 12.95
CA HIS A 136 -2.61 -16.08 12.15
C HIS A 136 -1.87 -16.23 10.81
N ALA A 137 -0.59 -15.83 10.73
CA ALA A 137 0.24 -16.14 9.58
C ALA A 137 0.58 -17.64 9.62
N ASP A 138 -0.31 -18.46 9.03
CA ASP A 138 -0.21 -19.93 8.92
C ASP A 138 0.57 -20.36 7.66
#